data_AF-V6H9L2-F1
#
_entry.id   AF-V6H9L2-F1
#
_cell.length_a   1.000
_cell.length_b   1.000
_cell.length_c   1.000
_cell.angle_alpha   90.00
_cell.angle_beta   90.00
_cell.angle_gamma   90.00
#
_symmetry.space_group_name_H-M   'P 1'
#
loop_
_entity.id
_entity.type
_entity.pdbx_description
1 polymer ?
#
loop_
_entity_poly.entity_id
_entity_poly.type
_entity_poly.pdbx_seq_one_letter_code
_entity_poly.pdbx_strand_id
1 'polypeptide(L)'
;MKKTLVSFVLISVSAFYSGACVREDLVSQGDSNSQIYAAAKYLATKCGDPIPTPYPVAIGDVQRRNLDLCSIAITKSDCPFVSYPIACLLIYLDKPSGDIPWYENFKDAYVTPKVP
;
A
#
# COMPACT_ATOMS: atom_id res chain seq x y z
N MET A 1 7.34 -40.40 -29.16
CA MET A 1 7.03 -39.02 -29.58
C MET A 1 5.63 -38.55 -29.16
N LYS A 2 4.53 -39.25 -29.50
CA LYS A 2 3.16 -38.83 -29.10
C LYS A 2 2.95 -38.66 -27.58
N LYS A 3 3.44 -39.60 -26.75
CA LYS A 3 3.28 -39.54 -25.29
C LYS A 3 4.05 -38.36 -24.65
N THR A 4 5.23 -38.08 -25.16
CA THR A 4 6.08 -36.96 -24.71
C THR A 4 5.45 -35.61 -25.06
N LEU A 5 4.82 -35.50 -26.23
CA LEU A 5 4.16 -34.28 -26.69
C LEU A 5 2.89 -33.98 -25.90
N VAL A 6 2.09 -35.00 -25.58
CA VAL A 6 0.89 -34.86 -24.72
C VAL A 6 1.25 -34.43 -23.30
N SER A 7 2.33 -35.00 -22.74
CA SER A 7 2.83 -34.61 -21.41
C SER A 7 3.27 -33.15 -21.38
N PHE A 8 3.99 -32.69 -22.42
CA PHE A 8 4.45 -31.30 -22.51
C PHE A 8 3.28 -30.31 -22.62
N VAL A 9 2.24 -30.66 -23.38
CA VAL A 9 1.02 -29.84 -23.51
C VAL A 9 0.30 -29.74 -22.17
N LEU A 10 0.11 -30.87 -21.46
CA LEU A 10 -0.53 -30.88 -20.14
C LEU A 10 0.21 -30.04 -19.10
N ILE A 11 1.55 -30.09 -19.10
CA ILE A 11 2.39 -29.27 -18.19
C ILE A 11 2.30 -27.78 -18.55
N SER A 12 2.26 -27.44 -19.83
CA SER A 12 2.11 -26.03 -20.23
C SER A 12 0.74 -25.47 -19.81
N VAL A 13 -0.33 -26.25 -20.01
CA VAL A 13 -1.68 -25.85 -19.68
C VAL A 13 -1.85 -25.67 -18.17
N SER A 14 -1.31 -26.58 -17.35
CA SER A 14 -1.35 -26.43 -15.90
C SER A 14 -0.53 -25.24 -15.40
N ALA A 15 0.62 -24.93 -16.02
CA ALA A 15 1.40 -23.74 -15.71
C ALA A 15 0.69 -22.42 -16.09
N PHE A 16 -0.11 -22.41 -17.16
CA PHE A 16 -0.93 -21.25 -17.52
C PHE A 16 -2.07 -21.00 -16.51
N TYR A 17 -2.70 -22.06 -15.99
CA TYR A 17 -3.79 -21.90 -15.02
C TYR A 17 -3.31 -21.54 -13.61
N SER A 18 -2.09 -21.89 -13.22
CA SER A 18 -1.54 -21.49 -11.91
C SER A 18 -1.18 -20.00 -11.82
N GLY A 19 -0.93 -19.32 -12.94
CA GLY A 19 -0.66 -17.88 -12.98
C GLY A 19 -1.88 -16.98 -12.82
N ALA A 20 -3.10 -17.51 -12.96
CA ALA A 20 -4.34 -16.73 -13.01
C ALA A 20 -4.98 -16.46 -11.63
N CYS A 21 -4.41 -16.98 -10.53
CA CYS A 21 -4.90 -16.78 -9.17
C CYS A 21 -4.19 -15.62 -8.45
N VAL A 22 -4.12 -14.44 -9.05
CA VAL A 22 -3.75 -13.22 -8.31
C VAL A 22 -5.03 -12.65 -7.72
N ARG A 23 -5.36 -13.07 -6.49
CA ARG A 23 -6.49 -12.48 -5.75
C ARG A 23 -6.10 -11.06 -5.36
N GLU A 24 -6.95 -10.09 -5.68
CA GLU A 24 -6.79 -8.72 -5.20
C GLU A 24 -6.84 -8.72 -3.67
N ASP A 25 -5.75 -8.30 -3.04
CA ASP A 25 -5.59 -8.28 -1.59
C ASP A 25 -6.15 -6.96 -1.06
N LEU A 26 -7.48 -6.91 -0.99
CA LEU A 26 -8.23 -5.75 -0.54
C LEU A 26 -8.52 -5.83 0.97
N VAL A 27 -8.50 -4.66 1.61
CA VAL A 27 -8.86 -4.45 3.01
C VAL A 27 -10.13 -3.62 3.05
N SER A 28 -11.09 -4.01 3.90
CA SER A 28 -12.38 -3.32 3.99
C SER A 28 -12.20 -1.85 4.34
N GLN A 29 -13.15 -1.00 3.91
CA GLN A 29 -13.13 0.43 4.26
C GLN A 29 -12.99 0.68 5.78
N GLY A 30 -13.74 -0.07 6.59
CA GLY A 30 -13.74 0.07 8.05
C GLY A 30 -12.40 -0.30 8.69
N ASP A 31 -11.82 -1.43 8.25
CA ASP A 31 -10.51 -1.88 8.72
C ASP A 31 -9.39 -0.92 8.27
N SER A 32 -9.49 -0.41 7.04
CA SER A 32 -8.54 0.55 6.48
C SER A 32 -8.52 1.83 7.30
N ASN A 33 -9.69 2.42 7.57
CA ASN A 33 -9.80 3.62 8.39
C ASN A 33 -9.30 3.40 9.84
N SER A 34 -9.54 2.21 10.39
CA SER A 34 -9.05 1.83 11.73
C SER A 34 -7.52 1.73 11.79
N GLN A 35 -6.88 1.17 10.76
CA GLN A 35 -5.42 1.08 10.67
C GLN A 35 -4.75 2.45 10.52
N ILE A 36 -5.29 3.30 9.63
CA ILE A 36 -4.82 4.68 9.48
C ILE A 36 -4.93 5.42 10.82
N TYR A 37 -6.01 5.17 11.58
CA TYR A 37 -6.26 5.87 12.85
C TYR A 37 -5.27 5.44 13.90
N ALA A 38 -5.03 4.13 14.00
CA ALA A 38 -4.05 3.58 14.92
C ALA A 38 -2.65 4.12 14.64
N ALA A 39 -2.24 4.20 13.37
CA ALA A 39 -0.95 4.76 12.97
C ALA A 39 -0.84 6.26 13.33
N ALA A 40 -1.88 7.05 13.01
CA ALA A 40 -1.92 8.48 13.32
C ALA A 40 -1.92 8.73 14.83
N LYS A 41 -2.71 7.96 15.60
CA LYS A 41 -2.77 8.06 17.05
C LYS A 41 -1.44 7.70 17.70
N TYR A 42 -0.76 6.67 17.18
CA TYR A 42 0.57 6.28 17.64
C TYR A 42 1.57 7.43 17.49
N LEU A 43 1.68 8.02 16.29
CA LEU A 43 2.63 9.10 16.05
C LEU A 43 2.25 10.38 16.82
N ALA A 44 0.97 10.76 16.84
CA ALA A 44 0.46 11.89 17.61
C ALA A 44 0.84 11.76 19.10
N THR A 45 0.62 10.58 19.68
CA THR A 45 0.99 10.30 21.08
C THR A 45 2.51 10.36 21.29
N LYS A 46 3.30 9.85 20.34
CA LYS A 46 4.77 9.90 20.38
C LYS A 46 5.30 11.35 20.31
N CYS A 47 4.70 12.20 19.47
CA CYS A 47 5.14 13.59 19.29
C CYS A 47 4.53 14.57 20.31
N GLY A 48 3.46 14.19 21.02
CA GLY A 48 2.73 15.10 21.90
C GLY A 48 1.81 16.08 21.15
N ASP A 49 1.53 15.78 19.88
CA ASP A 49 0.72 16.60 18.98
C ASP A 49 -0.72 16.05 18.88
N PRO A 50 -1.72 16.88 18.53
CA PRO A 50 -3.01 16.37 18.10
C PRO A 50 -2.88 15.65 16.74
N ILE A 51 -3.82 14.75 16.44
CA ILE A 51 -3.89 14.14 15.11
C ILE A 51 -4.20 15.25 14.07
N PRO A 52 -3.38 15.40 13.00
CA PRO A 52 -3.59 16.41 11.98
C PRO A 52 -4.95 16.33 11.29
N THR A 53 -5.41 17.47 10.80
CA THR A 53 -6.56 17.56 9.90
C THR A 53 -6.13 18.24 8.59
N PRO A 54 -6.70 17.86 7.43
CA PRO A 54 -7.72 16.84 7.23
C PRO A 54 -7.18 15.40 7.37
N TYR A 55 -8.04 14.51 7.85
CA TYR A 55 -7.71 13.10 8.07
C TYR A 55 -7.87 12.30 6.77
N PRO A 56 -6.92 11.44 6.36
CA PRO A 56 -7.06 10.58 5.18
C PRO A 56 -8.06 9.47 5.46
N VAL A 57 -9.21 9.51 4.78
CA VAL A 57 -10.29 8.54 4.93
C VAL A 57 -10.33 7.66 3.67
N ALA A 58 -10.41 6.34 3.86
CA ALA A 58 -10.71 5.38 2.81
C ALA A 58 -12.19 5.52 2.36
N ILE A 59 -12.42 5.65 1.06
CA ILE A 59 -13.76 5.83 0.45
C ILE A 59 -14.39 4.48 0.04
N GLY A 60 -13.62 3.39 0.09
CA GLY A 60 -14.05 2.02 -0.19
C GLY A 60 -13.00 1.03 0.28
N ASP A 61 -13.01 -0.16 -0.28
CA ASP A 61 -11.97 -1.17 -0.02
C ASP A 61 -10.65 -0.69 -0.61
N VAL A 62 -9.56 -0.88 0.16
CA VAL A 62 -8.23 -0.36 -0.17
C VAL A 62 -7.29 -1.53 -0.44
N GLN A 63 -6.44 -1.40 -1.45
CA GLN A 63 -5.35 -2.35 -1.67
C GLN A 63 -4.46 -2.43 -0.43
N ARG A 64 -4.30 -3.62 0.15
CA ARG A 64 -3.54 -3.84 1.40
C ARG A 64 -2.17 -3.21 1.35
N ARG A 65 -1.45 -3.37 0.24
CA ARG A 65 -0.13 -2.74 0.04
C ARG A 65 -0.16 -1.22 0.15
N ASN A 66 -1.16 -0.55 -0.43
CA ASN A 66 -1.27 0.91 -0.38
C ASN A 66 -1.60 1.37 1.06
N LEU A 67 -2.42 0.62 1.77
CA LEU A 67 -2.74 0.85 3.19
C LEU A 67 -1.51 0.67 4.09
N ASP A 68 -0.72 -0.38 3.87
CA ASP A 68 0.52 -0.66 4.59
C ASP A 68 1.54 0.46 4.37
N LEU A 69 1.71 0.92 3.12
CA LEU A 69 2.60 2.03 2.79
C LEU A 69 2.19 3.32 3.53
N CYS A 70 0.90 3.65 3.56
CA CYS A 70 0.43 4.80 4.34
C CYS A 70 0.72 4.64 5.83
N SER A 71 0.39 3.48 6.41
CA SER A 71 0.54 3.22 7.86
C SER A 71 2.00 3.24 8.30
N ILE A 72 2.90 2.63 7.50
CA ILE A 72 4.34 2.66 7.73
C ILE A 72 4.86 4.10 7.60
N ALA A 73 4.48 4.82 6.53
CA ALA A 73 4.93 6.19 6.34
C ALA A 73 4.53 7.09 7.52
N ILE A 74 3.30 6.94 8.05
CA ILE A 74 2.88 7.67 9.25
C ILE A 74 3.76 7.27 10.43
N THR A 75 3.85 5.98 10.77
CA THR A 75 4.58 5.56 11.99
C THR A 75 6.09 5.84 11.96
N LYS A 76 6.67 5.99 10.77
CA LYS A 76 8.09 6.30 10.54
C LYS A 76 8.38 7.79 10.36
N SER A 77 7.36 8.65 10.28
CA SER A 77 7.58 10.09 10.15
C SER A 77 8.21 10.66 11.42
N ASP A 78 9.02 11.70 11.23
CA ASP A 78 9.62 12.47 12.31
C ASP A 78 8.62 13.47 12.92
N CYS A 79 8.89 13.91 14.14
CA CYS A 79 8.12 14.98 14.78
C CYS A 79 8.59 16.37 14.28
N PRO A 80 7.71 17.40 14.24
CA PRO A 80 6.33 17.40 14.70
C PRO A 80 5.34 16.76 13.70
N PHE A 81 4.30 16.11 14.21
CA PHE A 81 3.30 15.47 13.37
C PHE A 81 2.23 16.47 12.95
N VAL A 82 2.53 17.26 11.92
CA VAL A 82 1.65 18.34 11.44
C VAL A 82 0.85 18.00 10.18
N SER A 83 1.24 16.94 9.46
CA SER A 83 0.58 16.53 8.22
C SER A 83 0.82 15.06 7.89
N TYR A 84 0.00 14.51 6.99
CA TYR A 84 0.10 13.12 6.56
C TYR A 84 1.13 12.95 5.44
N PRO A 85 1.90 11.85 5.43
CA PRO A 85 2.84 11.56 4.35
C PRO A 85 2.13 11.37 3.01
N ILE A 86 2.81 11.76 1.92
CA ILE A 86 2.28 11.64 0.56
C ILE A 86 1.91 10.20 0.17
N ALA A 87 2.55 9.20 0.78
CA ALA A 87 2.22 7.79 0.61
C ALA A 87 0.76 7.47 0.99
N CYS A 88 0.13 8.27 1.85
CA CYS A 88 -1.29 8.11 2.17
C CYS A 88 -2.24 8.48 1.04
N LEU A 89 -1.76 9.14 -0.02
CA LEU A 89 -2.58 9.33 -1.23
C LEU A 89 -2.81 8.02 -2.00
N LEU A 90 -1.97 7.01 -1.78
CA LEU A 90 -2.09 5.71 -2.46
C LEU A 90 -3.38 4.96 -2.07
N ILE A 91 -4.00 5.30 -0.93
CA ILE A 91 -5.28 4.70 -0.52
C ILE A 91 -6.44 5.03 -1.48
N TYR A 92 -6.26 6.05 -2.33
CA TYR A 92 -7.22 6.48 -3.35
C TYR A 92 -6.96 5.86 -4.73
N LEU A 93 -5.97 4.97 -4.84
CA LEU A 93 -5.68 4.25 -6.08
C LEU A 93 -6.33 2.87 -6.06
N ASP A 94 -7.15 2.59 -7.07
CA ASP A 94 -7.83 1.30 -7.23
C ASP A 94 -6.84 0.16 -7.57
N LYS A 95 -5.68 0.51 -8.12
CA LYS A 95 -4.62 -0.44 -8.46
C LYS A 95 -3.51 -0.42 -7.40
N PRO A 96 -2.87 -1.57 -7.13
CA PRO A 96 -1.68 -1.57 -6.29
C PRO A 96 -0.64 -0.64 -6.92
N SER A 97 0.08 0.10 -6.10
CA SER A 97 1.02 1.14 -6.53
C SER A 97 2.26 0.62 -7.27
N GLY A 98 2.17 -0.48 -8.02
CA GLY A 98 3.26 -1.05 -8.82
C GLY A 98 4.48 -1.42 -7.99
N ASP A 99 5.66 -1.48 -8.59
CA ASP A 99 6.93 -1.84 -7.95
C ASP A 99 7.53 -0.72 -7.09
N ILE A 100 6.73 0.19 -6.52
CA ILE A 100 7.27 1.21 -5.61
C ILE A 100 7.79 0.48 -4.35
N PRO A 101 9.12 0.45 -4.12
CA PRO A 101 9.69 -0.25 -2.99
C PRO A 101 9.27 0.45 -1.70
N TRP A 102 8.85 -0.31 -0.70
CA TRP A 102 8.38 0.22 0.58
C TRP A 102 9.44 1.03 1.35
N TYR A 103 10.72 0.89 0.98
CA TYR A 103 11.86 1.60 1.53
C TYR A 103 12.23 2.86 0.74
N GLU A 104 11.64 3.10 -0.43
CA GLU A 104 11.90 4.33 -1.16
C GLU A 104 11.16 5.50 -0.50
N ASN A 105 11.93 6.52 -0.14
CA ASN A 105 11.36 7.76 0.32
C ASN A 105 10.63 8.42 -0.85
N PHE A 106 9.30 8.46 -0.77
CA PHE A 106 8.45 8.97 -1.84
C PHE A 106 8.75 10.45 -2.18
N LYS A 107 9.18 11.23 -1.17
CA LYS A 107 9.66 12.61 -1.33
C LYS A 107 10.87 12.67 -2.25
N ASP A 108 11.79 11.72 -2.10
CA ASP A 108 13.02 11.67 -2.88
C ASP A 108 12.78 11.08 -4.28
N ALA A 109 11.94 10.06 -4.40
CA ALA A 109 11.78 9.37 -5.68
C ALA A 109 10.82 10.07 -6.65
N TYR A 110 9.76 10.72 -6.16
CA TYR A 110 8.62 11.11 -7.00
C TYR A 110 8.22 12.59 -6.94
N VAL A 111 8.78 13.40 -6.04
CA VAL A 111 8.47 14.85 -5.95
C VAL A 111 9.51 15.67 -6.69
N THR A 112 9.07 16.47 -7.67
CA THR A 112 9.89 17.48 -8.37
C THR A 112 9.23 18.86 -8.28
N PRO A 113 9.93 19.90 -7.78
CA PRO A 113 11.31 19.87 -7.29
C PRO A 113 11.44 19.13 -5.96
N LYS A 114 12.62 18.54 -5.72
CA LYS A 114 12.91 17.87 -4.44
C LYS A 114 12.82 18.91 -3.33
N VAL A 115 11.92 18.71 -2.38
CA VAL A 115 11.78 19.61 -1.23
C VAL A 115 12.94 19.33 -0.27
N PRO A 116 13.68 20.35 0.22
CA PRO A 116 14.75 20.16 1.20
C PRO A 116 14.30 19.34 2.41
#